data_AF-A0A0D6ZEZ3-F1
#
_entry.id   AF-A0A0D6ZEZ3-F1
#
_cell.length_a   1.000
_cell.length_b   1.000
_cell.length_c   1.000
_cell.angle_alpha   90.00
_cell.angle_beta   90.00
_cell.angle_gamma   90.00
#
_symmetry.space_group_name_H-M   'P 1'
#
loop_
_entity.id
_entity.type
_entity.pdbx_description
1 polymer ?
#
loop_
_entity_poly.entity_id
_entity_poly.type
_entity_poly.pdbx_seq_one_letter_code
_entity_poly.pdbx_strand_id
1 'polypeptide(L)' 'MVDIRMLNLIKVVGGLALTIGCVIFLFGFFGSDSKIVTAVGIGTIGGSVIIFLMGMFFVVSEEVLKKTNK' A
#
# COMPACT_ATOMS: atom_id res chain seq x y z
N MET A 1 -3.20 -4.96 22.87
CA MET A 1 -2.80 -6.20 22.17
C MET A 1 -3.38 -6.11 20.77
N VAL A 2 -2.55 -5.84 19.78
CA VAL A 2 -2.96 -5.99 18.37
C VAL A 2 -2.80 -7.48 18.05
N ASP A 3 -3.85 -8.08 17.48
CA ASP A 3 -3.87 -9.52 17.22
C ASP A 3 -3.08 -9.82 15.93
N ILE A 4 -2.32 -10.92 15.88
CA ILE A 4 -1.53 -11.32 14.69
C ILE A 4 -2.40 -11.42 13.42
N ARG A 5 -3.68 -11.77 13.60
CA ARG A 5 -4.66 -11.82 12.52
C ARG A 5 -4.88 -10.44 11.90
N MET A 6 -4.95 -9.40 12.72
CA MET A 6 -5.16 -8.01 12.28
C MET A 6 -3.99 -7.51 11.45
N LEU A 7 -2.76 -7.83 11.86
CA LEU A 7 -1.53 -7.52 11.12
C LEU A 7 -1.45 -8.20 9.76
N ASN A 8 -1.82 -9.48 9.70
CA ASN A 8 -1.85 -10.19 8.43
C ASN A 8 -2.93 -9.62 7.50
N LEU A 9 -4.08 -9.21 8.04
CA LEU A 9 -5.10 -8.49 7.26
C LEU A 9 -4.57 -7.16 6.72
N ILE A 10 -3.91 -6.35 7.55
CA ILE A 10 -3.33 -5.05 7.13
C ILE A 10 -2.28 -5.25 6.04
N LYS A 11 -1.44 -6.28 6.14
CA LYS A 11 -0.45 -6.64 5.12
C LYS A 11 -1.12 -6.98 3.78
N VAL A 12 -2.19 -7.77 3.81
CA VAL A 12 -2.95 -8.17 2.61
C VAL A 12 -3.70 -6.99 2.00
N VAL A 13 -4.40 -6.19 2.82
CA VAL A 13 -5.16 -5.02 2.38
C VAL A 13 -4.22 -3.95 1.80
N GLY A 14 -3.08 -3.71 2.45
CA GLY A 14 -2.05 -2.81 1.93
C GLY A 14 -1.50 -3.27 0.58
N GLY A 15 -1.18 -4.56 0.44
CA GLY A 15 -0.71 -5.14 -0.83
C GLY A 15 -1.75 -5.03 -1.96
N LEU A 16 -3.02 -5.29 -1.66
CA LEU A 16 -4.11 -5.13 -2.62
C LEU A 16 -4.30 -3.68 -3.06
N ALA A 17 -4.27 -2.73 -2.12
CA ALA A 17 -4.36 -1.31 -2.42
C ALA A 17 -3.19 -0.81 -3.29
N LEU A 18 -1.97 -1.30 -3.04
CA LEU A 18 -0.80 -1.02 -3.87
C LEU A 18 -0.97 -1.58 -5.29
N THR A 19 -1.45 -2.81 -5.40
CA THR A 19 -1.66 -3.48 -6.70
C THR A 19 -2.70 -2.73 -7.54
N ILE A 20 -3.83 -2.35 -6.93
CA ILE A 20 -4.89 -1.58 -7.61
C ILE A 20 -4.37 -0.20 -8.05
N GLY A 21 -3.65 0.51 -7.18
CA GLY A 21 -3.05 1.81 -7.52
C GLY A 21 -2.04 1.72 -8.67
N CYS A 22 -1.23 0.65 -8.70
CA CYS A 22 -0.27 0.40 -9.77
C CYS A 22 -0.96 0.14 -11.12
N VAL A 23 -2.06 -0.64 -11.12
CA VAL A 23 -2.85 -0.92 -12.33
C VAL A 23 -3.50 0.34 -12.89
N ILE A 24 -4.10 1.18 -12.03
CA ILE A 24 -4.74 2.45 -12.45
C ILE A 24 -3.71 3.40 -13.07
N PHE A 25 -2.49 3.45 -12.53
CA PHE A 25 -1.42 4.26 -13.11
C PHE A 25 -0.92 3.73 -14.43
N LEU A 26 -0.68 2.42 -14.55
CA LEU A 26 -0.28 1.81 -15.83
C LEU A 26 -1.33 2.08 -16.90
N PHE A 27 -2.62 1.98 -16.55
CA PHE A 27 -3.72 2.33 -17.45
C PHE A 27 -3.75 3.83 -17.81
N GLY A 28 -3.54 4.71 -16.84
CA GLY A 28 -3.52 6.17 -17.05
C GLY A 28 -2.26 6.71 -17.72
N PHE A 29 -1.15 5.97 -17.69
CA PHE A 29 0.12 6.33 -18.31
C PHE A 29 0.25 5.78 -19.74
N PHE A 30 -0.17 4.54 -19.98
CA PHE A 30 -0.09 3.91 -21.32
C PHE A 30 -1.38 4.04 -22.14
N GLY A 31 -2.55 4.14 -21.51
CA GLY A 31 -3.84 4.02 -22.17
C GLY A 31 -4.56 5.34 -22.48
N SER A 32 -4.02 6.50 -22.09
CA SER A 32 -4.65 7.79 -22.37
C SER A 32 -3.65 8.92 -22.53
N ASP A 33 -3.63 9.58 -23.68
CA ASP A 33 -2.98 10.89 -23.93
C ASP A 33 -3.60 12.05 -23.10
N SER A 34 -4.48 11.71 -22.16
CA SER A 34 -5.25 12.67 -21.38
C SER A 34 -4.47 13.07 -20.13
N LYS A 35 -3.85 14.26 -20.19
CA LYS A 35 -3.01 14.83 -19.11
C LYS A 35 -3.66 14.80 -17.72
N ILE A 36 -4.99 14.84 -17.66
CA ILE A 36 -5.77 14.81 -16.41
C ILE A 36 -5.71 13.42 -15.78
N VAL A 37 -5.85 12.36 -16.57
CA VAL A 37 -5.84 10.97 -16.10
C VAL A 37 -4.45 10.60 -15.59
N THR A 38 -3.40 11.05 -16.29
CA THR A 38 -2.01 10.85 -15.86
C THR A 38 -1.70 11.58 -14.54
N ALA A 39 -2.20 12.82 -14.37
CA ALA A 39 -2.02 13.57 -13.13
C ALA A 39 -2.72 12.90 -11.93
N VAL A 40 -3.94 12.39 -12.13
CA VAL A 40 -4.66 11.61 -11.12
C VAL A 40 -3.91 10.31 -10.80
N GLY A 41 -3.37 9.64 -11.82
CA GLY A 41 -2.55 8.43 -11.69
C GLY A 41 -1.29 8.64 -10.84
N ILE A 42 -0.57 9.75 -11.05
CA ILE A 42 0.61 10.09 -10.25
C ILE A 42 0.21 10.32 -8.78
N GLY A 43 -0.88 11.04 -8.54
CA GLY A 43 -1.40 11.25 -7.18
C GLY A 43 -1.83 9.95 -6.49
N THR A 44 -2.45 9.03 -7.23
CA THR A 44 -2.88 7.73 -6.70
C THR A 44 -1.70 6.81 -6.40
N ILE A 45 -0.65 6.77 -7.22
CA ILE A 45 0.59 6.05 -6.87
C ILE A 45 1.25 6.67 -5.65
N GLY A 46 1.46 7.99 -5.66
CA GLY A 46 2.16 8.66 -4.56
C GLY A 46 1.48 8.40 -3.21
N GLY A 47 0.15 8.52 -3.17
CA GLY A 47 -0.64 8.21 -1.98
C GLY A 47 -0.62 6.72 -1.62
N SER A 48 -0.77 5.83 -2.60
CA SER A 48 -0.79 4.38 -2.38
C SER A 48 0.53 3.85 -1.82
N VAL A 49 1.67 4.38 -2.29
CA VAL A 49 3.00 4.02 -1.79
C VAL A 49 3.18 4.41 -0.32
N ILE A 50 2.72 5.60 0.08
CA ILE A 50 2.83 6.05 1.49
C ILE A 50 1.97 5.17 2.41
N ILE A 51 0.73 4.88 2.01
CA ILE A 51 -0.18 4.02 2.78
C ILE A 51 0.38 2.59 2.89
N PHE A 52 0.95 2.08 1.80
CA PHE A 52 1.60 0.77 1.76
C PHE A 52 2.82 0.70 2.69
N LEU A 53 3.72 1.69 2.62
CA LEU A 53 4.88 1.73 3.51
C LEU A 53 4.45 1.84 4.98
N MET A 54 3.47 2.67 5.30
CA MET A 54 2.96 2.81 6.67
C MET A 54 2.43 1.46 7.21
N GLY A 55 1.69 0.72 6.39
CA GLY A 55 1.21 -0.62 6.73
C GLY A 55 2.37 -1.62 6.94
N MET A 56 3.37 -1.60 6.07
CA MET A 56 4.58 -2.44 6.18
C MET A 56 5.38 -2.14 7.46
N PHE A 57 5.56 -0.85 7.80
CA PHE A 57 6.23 -0.45 9.04
C PHE A 57 5.51 -1.00 10.27
N PHE A 58 4.18 -0.90 10.32
CA PHE A 58 3.39 -1.42 11.44
C PHE A 58 3.52 -2.94 11.58
N VAL A 59 3.57 -3.67 10.47
CA VAL A 59 3.80 -5.13 10.45
C VAL A 59 5.17 -5.47 11.03
N VAL A 60 6.21 -4.79 10.57
CA VAL A 60 7.58 -5.03 11.05
C VAL A 60 7.70 -4.67 12.53
N SER A 61 7.13 -3.55 12.98
CA SER A 61 7.16 -3.14 14.38
C SER A 61 6.52 -4.18 15.30
N GLU A 62 5.39 -4.77 14.92
CA GLU A 62 4.73 -5.82 15.69
C GLU A 62 5.50 -7.14 15.65
N GLU A 63 6.11 -7.52 14.51
CA GLU A 63 7.00 -8.69 14.45
C GLU A 63 8.20 -8.54 15.39
N VAL A 64 8.81 -7.35 15.46
CA VAL A 64 9.92 -7.04 16.37
C VAL A 64 9.46 -7.03 17.83
N LEU A 65 8.34 -6.37 18.14
CA LEU A 65 7.77 -6.34 19.49
C LEU A 65 7.47 -7.75 20.02
N LYS A 66 6.88 -8.60 19.17
CA LYS A 66 6.58 -10.01 19.50
C LYS A 66 7.85 -10.82 19.75
N LYS A 67 8.93 -10.57 19.02
CA LYS A 67 10.23 -11.23 19.25
C LYS A 67 10.91 -10.76 20.53
N THR A 68 10.74 -9.50 20.92
CA THR A 68 11.30 -8.94 22.17
C THR A 68 10.55 -9.42 23.42
N ASN A 69 9.26 -9.73 23.30
CA ASN A 69 8.44 -10.19 24.44
C ASN A 69 8.47 -11.73 24.62
N LYS A 70 9.39 -12.43 23.97
CA LYS A 70 9.65 -13.86 24.12
C LYS A 70 11.08 -14.08 24.60
#